data_AF-A0A8J7ZG16-F1
#
_entry.id   AF-A0A8J7ZG16-F1
#
_cell.length_a   1.000
_cell.length_b   1.000
_cell.length_c   1.000
_cell.angle_alpha   90.00
_cell.angle_beta   90.00
_cell.angle_gamma   90.00
#
_symmetry.space_group_name_H-M   'P 1'
#
loop_
_entity.id
_entity.type
_entity.pdbx_description
1 polymer ?
#
loop_
_entity_poly.entity_id
_entity_poly.type
_entity_poly.pdbx_seq_one_letter_code
_entity_poly.pdbx_strand_id
1 'polypeptide(L)'
;MLNETVYVTHGPADLSLAQDLFSTVRNFPFTVHVAMEELESGRARSELEGRIANADVVVALFTEDGATDPWLNQEVGYAVAKGVPVLPVYEDPTLRGGYVADSEGVELEREDLPVTVFNLVCRLRAALAPLGALSVPNWFLRFPCSLEGCDGTVTIEIERSQKELWRMHEHNQPVREDCGTCGSTYFFDAGTFGFLHREDGALPE
;
A
#
# COMPACT_ATOMS: atom_id res chain seq x y z
N MET A 1 16.51 0.12 9.16
CA MET A 1 15.70 -0.21 7.98
C MET A 1 14.37 -0.68 8.52
N LEU A 2 13.30 -0.03 8.10
CA LEU A 2 11.95 -0.51 8.33
C LEU A 2 11.82 -1.79 7.48
N ASN A 3 11.62 -2.92 8.15
CA ASN A 3 11.55 -4.26 7.55
C ASN A 3 10.10 -4.76 7.45
N GLU A 4 9.15 -3.84 7.62
CA GLU A 4 7.73 -4.16 7.65
C GLU A 4 7.30 -4.71 6.31
N THR A 5 6.47 -5.74 6.35
CA THR A 5 6.00 -6.47 5.18
C THR A 5 4.48 -6.52 5.17
N VAL A 6 3.91 -6.02 4.08
CA VAL A 6 2.47 -6.06 3.79
C VAL A 6 2.23 -7.14 2.74
N TYR A 7 1.47 -8.17 3.12
CA TYR A 7 1.03 -9.21 2.19
C TYR A 7 -0.39 -8.88 1.71
N VAL A 8 -0.64 -8.92 0.40
CA VAL A 8 -1.95 -8.63 -0.18
C VAL A 8 -2.54 -9.90 -0.77
N THR A 9 -3.65 -10.35 -0.21
CA THR A 9 -4.44 -11.49 -0.70
C THR A 9 -5.72 -11.00 -1.38
N HIS A 10 -6.13 -11.68 -2.44
CA HIS A 10 -7.27 -11.31 -3.27
C HIS A 10 -7.80 -12.52 -4.04
N GLY A 11 -9.03 -12.43 -4.55
CA GLY A 11 -9.55 -13.44 -5.48
C GLY A 11 -8.88 -13.33 -6.86
N PRO A 12 -8.91 -14.40 -7.69
CA PRO A 12 -8.34 -14.41 -9.04
C PRO A 12 -8.71 -13.20 -9.90
N ALA A 13 -10.00 -12.82 -9.89
CA ALA A 13 -10.54 -11.72 -10.69
C ALA A 13 -10.04 -10.33 -10.25
N ASP A 14 -9.52 -10.22 -9.03
CA ASP A 14 -9.16 -8.95 -8.40
C ASP A 14 -7.68 -8.59 -8.56
N LEU A 15 -6.89 -9.37 -9.32
CA LEU A 15 -5.46 -9.11 -9.50
C LEU A 15 -5.17 -7.70 -10.04
N SER A 16 -5.93 -7.25 -11.04
CA SER A 16 -5.80 -5.89 -11.60
C SER A 16 -6.05 -4.83 -10.53
N LEU A 17 -7.15 -4.98 -9.79
CA LEU A 17 -7.52 -4.06 -8.72
C LEU A 17 -6.45 -4.02 -7.62
N ALA A 18 -5.92 -5.17 -7.22
CA ALA A 18 -4.83 -5.27 -6.25
C ALA A 18 -3.57 -4.55 -6.74
N GLN A 19 -3.22 -4.72 -8.01
CA GLN A 19 -2.07 -4.04 -8.61
C GLN A 19 -2.27 -2.52 -8.65
N ASP A 20 -3.46 -2.05 -9.02
CA ASP A 20 -3.76 -0.63 -9.11
C ASP A 20 -3.72 0.05 -7.73
N LEU A 21 -4.40 -0.52 -6.73
CA LEU A 21 -4.41 0.00 -5.35
C LEU A 21 -3.00 0.05 -4.75
N PHE A 22 -2.19 -0.98 -4.98
CA PHE A 22 -0.86 -1.09 -4.37
C PHE A 22 0.27 -0.52 -5.22
N SER A 23 0.01 -0.04 -6.43
CA SER A 23 1.00 0.61 -7.29
C SER A 23 1.67 1.80 -6.59
N THR A 24 0.86 2.60 -5.89
CA THR A 24 1.31 3.79 -5.16
C THR A 24 1.83 3.44 -3.77
N VAL A 25 1.18 2.47 -3.11
CA VAL A 25 1.54 2.00 -1.77
C VAL A 25 2.94 1.35 -1.72
N ARG A 26 3.43 0.81 -2.83
CA ARG A 26 4.78 0.22 -2.96
C ARG A 26 5.95 1.20 -2.76
N ASN A 27 5.70 2.50 -2.84
CA ASN A 27 6.74 3.52 -2.70
C ASN A 27 7.04 3.92 -1.24
N PHE A 28 6.24 3.41 -0.30
CA PHE A 28 6.40 3.63 1.13
C PHE A 28 7.48 2.70 1.73
N PRO A 29 7.96 2.96 2.97
CA PRO A 29 9.13 2.27 3.51
C PRO A 29 8.78 0.91 4.12
N PHE A 30 8.01 0.10 3.39
CA PHE A 30 7.68 -1.29 3.72
C PHE A 30 7.56 -2.11 2.43
N THR A 31 7.74 -3.42 2.54
CA THR A 31 7.68 -4.32 1.39
C THR A 31 6.24 -4.74 1.13
N VAL A 32 5.74 -4.50 -0.09
CA VAL A 32 4.42 -4.99 -0.51
C VAL A 32 4.56 -6.24 -1.37
N HIS A 33 3.95 -7.33 -0.93
CA HIS A 33 3.82 -8.57 -1.70
C HIS A 33 2.37 -8.78 -2.10
N VAL A 34 2.05 -8.50 -3.36
CA VAL A 34 0.75 -8.90 -3.93
C VAL A 34 0.81 -10.37 -4.29
N ALA A 35 -0.14 -11.15 -3.78
CA ALA A 35 -0.32 -12.55 -4.11
C ALA A 35 -0.64 -12.68 -5.60
N MET A 36 0.39 -12.76 -6.44
CA MET A 36 0.18 -13.22 -7.81
C MET A 36 -0.35 -14.65 -7.73
N GLU A 37 -1.32 -15.00 -8.57
CA GLU A 37 -1.72 -16.38 -8.78
C GLU A 37 -0.50 -17.21 -9.21
N GLU A 38 0.26 -17.72 -8.26
CA GLU A 38 1.24 -18.78 -8.46
C GLU A 38 0.54 -20.14 -8.70
N LEU A 39 -0.73 -20.09 -9.15
CA LEU A 39 -1.57 -21.23 -9.46
C LEU A 39 -1.19 -21.93 -10.77
N GLU A 40 -0.28 -21.37 -11.58
CA GLU A 40 0.16 -22.01 -12.84
C GLU A 40 1.51 -22.75 -12.79
N SER A 41 2.27 -22.75 -11.69
CA SER A 41 3.64 -23.33 -11.73
C SER A 41 4.08 -24.20 -10.54
N GLY A 42 3.15 -24.75 -9.77
CA GLY A 42 3.49 -25.82 -8.81
C GLY A 42 4.44 -25.38 -7.69
N ARG A 43 4.46 -24.08 -7.33
CA ARG A 43 5.12 -23.64 -6.09
C ARG A 43 4.47 -24.30 -4.88
N ALA A 44 5.32 -24.78 -3.97
CA ALA A 44 4.86 -25.53 -2.82
C ALA A 44 4.10 -24.59 -1.87
N ARG A 45 2.92 -25.03 -1.43
CA ARG A 45 2.08 -24.41 -0.39
C ARG A 45 2.86 -23.86 0.82
N SER A 46 3.99 -24.49 1.15
CA SER A 46 4.91 -24.06 2.21
C SER A 46 5.55 -22.68 1.98
N GLU A 47 5.75 -22.24 0.74
CA GLU A 47 6.35 -20.93 0.44
C GLU A 47 5.36 -19.78 0.69
N LEU A 48 4.09 -20.00 0.34
CA LEU A 48 3.00 -19.03 0.55
C LEU A 48 2.68 -18.87 2.04
N GLU A 49 2.62 -19.99 2.76
CA GLU A 49 2.52 -20.02 4.22
C GLU A 49 3.68 -19.26 4.89
N GLY A 50 4.90 -19.40 4.34
CA GLY A 50 6.06 -18.65 4.78
C GLY A 50 5.92 -17.13 4.58
N ARG A 51 5.35 -16.67 3.46
CA ARG A 51 5.14 -15.23 3.21
C ARG A 51 4.12 -14.63 4.16
N ILE A 52 2.99 -15.30 4.37
CA ILE A 52 1.94 -14.82 5.28
C ILE A 52 2.45 -14.80 6.73
N ALA A 53 3.13 -15.86 7.17
CA ALA A 53 3.63 -15.96 8.55
C ALA A 53 4.70 -14.91 8.91
N ASN A 54 5.40 -14.37 7.92
CA ASN A 54 6.42 -13.33 8.10
C ASN A 54 5.90 -11.92 7.77
N ALA A 55 4.62 -11.76 7.41
CA ALA A 55 4.03 -10.45 7.17
C ALA A 55 3.70 -9.77 8.50
N ASP A 56 3.84 -8.45 8.55
CA ASP A 56 3.42 -7.63 9.68
C ASP A 56 1.92 -7.32 9.59
N VAL A 57 1.38 -7.23 8.37
CA VAL A 57 -0.05 -7.05 8.08
C VAL A 57 -0.42 -7.81 6.80
N VAL A 58 -1.58 -8.46 6.82
CA VAL A 58 -2.24 -8.98 5.62
C VAL A 58 -3.36 -8.04 5.22
N VAL A 59 -3.36 -7.56 3.99
CA VAL A 59 -4.49 -6.85 3.39
C VAL A 59 -5.28 -7.83 2.54
N ALA A 60 -6.57 -7.98 2.81
CA ALA A 60 -7.44 -8.93 2.11
C ALA A 60 -8.52 -8.19 1.31
N LEU A 61 -8.55 -8.38 -0.02
CA LEU A 61 -9.55 -7.79 -0.90
C LEU A 61 -10.81 -8.66 -0.96
N PHE A 62 -11.93 -8.14 -0.45
CA PHE A 62 -13.24 -8.77 -0.46
C PHE A 62 -14.16 -8.04 -1.45
N THR A 63 -14.07 -8.43 -2.71
CA THR A 63 -15.05 -8.06 -3.75
C THR A 63 -16.15 -9.13 -3.82
N GLU A 64 -17.23 -8.89 -4.56
CA GLU A 64 -18.27 -9.89 -4.81
C GLU A 64 -17.68 -11.20 -5.36
N ASP A 65 -16.72 -11.10 -6.29
CA ASP A 65 -16.03 -12.25 -6.88
C ASP A 65 -15.05 -12.89 -5.89
N GLY A 66 -14.29 -12.09 -5.15
CA GLY A 66 -13.25 -12.56 -4.23
C GLY A 66 -13.78 -13.14 -2.92
N ALA A 67 -14.87 -12.63 -2.36
CA ALA A 67 -15.32 -13.00 -1.02
C ALA A 67 -15.71 -14.48 -0.86
N THR A 68 -16.12 -15.12 -1.95
CA THR A 68 -16.45 -16.56 -1.98
C THR A 68 -15.28 -17.44 -2.37
N ASP A 69 -14.13 -16.86 -2.70
CA ASP A 69 -12.95 -17.59 -3.14
C ASP A 69 -12.37 -18.43 -1.99
N PRO A 70 -12.21 -19.76 -2.17
CA PRO A 70 -11.67 -20.63 -1.13
C PRO A 70 -10.23 -20.31 -0.75
N TRP A 71 -9.45 -19.76 -1.68
CA TRP A 71 -8.04 -19.46 -1.48
C TRP A 71 -7.87 -18.22 -0.60
N LEU A 72 -8.54 -17.12 -0.92
CA LEU A 72 -8.63 -15.91 -0.09
C LEU A 72 -9.02 -16.28 1.35
N ASN A 73 -10.10 -17.05 1.51
CA ASN A 73 -10.58 -17.47 2.82
C ASN A 73 -9.56 -18.33 3.58
N GLN A 74 -8.80 -19.19 2.88
CA GLN A 74 -7.74 -20.00 3.48
C GLN A 74 -6.55 -19.14 3.93
N GLU A 75 -6.12 -18.18 3.13
CA GLU A 75 -5.01 -17.28 3.47
C GLU A 75 -5.37 -16.38 4.65
N VAL A 76 -6.59 -15.82 4.67
CA VAL A 76 -7.12 -15.06 5.81
C VAL A 76 -7.18 -15.93 7.06
N GLY A 77 -7.70 -17.16 6.95
CA GLY A 77 -7.75 -18.10 8.07
C GLY A 77 -6.36 -18.46 8.59
N TYR A 78 -5.38 -18.64 7.71
CA TYR A 78 -3.99 -18.90 8.08
C TYR A 78 -3.35 -17.71 8.80
N ALA A 79 -3.51 -16.49 8.26
CA ALA A 79 -3.01 -15.26 8.87
C ALA A 79 -3.55 -15.09 10.29
N VAL A 80 -4.86 -15.24 10.48
CA VAL A 80 -5.54 -15.17 11.79
C VAL A 80 -4.99 -16.25 12.73
N ALA A 81 -4.82 -17.49 12.26
CA ALA A 81 -4.27 -18.58 13.07
C ALA A 81 -2.81 -18.33 13.50
N LYS A 82 -2.05 -17.54 12.74
CA LYS A 82 -0.68 -17.12 13.07
C LYS A 82 -0.61 -15.84 13.89
N GLY A 83 -1.74 -15.20 14.16
CA GLY A 83 -1.80 -13.92 14.88
C GLY A 83 -1.32 -12.74 14.06
N VAL A 84 -1.28 -12.87 12.73
CA VAL A 84 -0.97 -11.76 11.82
C VAL A 84 -2.24 -10.93 11.63
N PRO A 85 -2.21 -9.61 11.87
CA PRO A 85 -3.39 -8.77 11.71
C PRO A 85 -3.85 -8.75 10.25
N VAL A 86 -5.16 -8.88 10.06
CA VAL A 86 -5.80 -8.81 8.74
C VAL A 86 -6.58 -7.50 8.63
N LEU A 87 -6.22 -6.69 7.64
CA LEU A 87 -6.93 -5.48 7.25
C LEU A 87 -7.83 -5.78 6.03
N PRO A 88 -9.15 -5.93 6.21
CA PRO A 88 -10.05 -6.15 5.09
C PRO A 88 -10.23 -4.85 4.27
N VAL A 89 -10.14 -4.96 2.95
CA VAL A 89 -10.59 -3.95 1.98
C VAL A 89 -11.80 -4.55 1.27
N TYR A 90 -12.97 -3.91 1.32
CA TYR A 90 -14.23 -4.56 0.94
C TYR A 90 -15.14 -3.63 0.15
N GLU A 91 -15.90 -4.14 -0.82
CA GLU A 91 -16.91 -3.35 -1.56
C GLU A 91 -18.16 -3.09 -0.75
N ASP A 92 -18.61 -4.12 -0.03
CA ASP A 92 -19.81 -4.05 0.79
C ASP A 92 -19.47 -4.63 2.18
N PRO A 93 -19.87 -3.97 3.28
CA PRO A 93 -19.66 -4.45 4.64
C PRO A 93 -20.08 -5.90 4.88
N THR A 94 -21.08 -6.41 4.15
CA THR A 94 -21.63 -7.78 4.23
C THR A 94 -20.73 -8.83 3.61
N LEU A 95 -19.80 -8.45 2.73
CA LEU A 95 -18.81 -9.34 2.13
C LEU A 95 -17.70 -9.72 3.12
N ARG A 96 -17.57 -8.98 4.24
CA ARG A 96 -16.70 -9.35 5.35
C ARG A 96 -17.28 -10.55 6.10
N GLY A 97 -16.98 -11.74 5.60
CA GLY A 97 -17.36 -13.01 6.22
C GLY A 97 -16.33 -13.53 7.22
N GLY A 98 -16.77 -14.46 8.07
CA GLY A 98 -15.87 -15.29 8.88
C GLY A 98 -15.02 -14.50 9.88
N TYR A 99 -13.70 -14.72 9.86
CA TYR A 99 -12.77 -14.19 10.87
C TYR A 99 -12.59 -12.66 10.84
N VAL A 100 -13.06 -11.97 9.79
CA VAL A 100 -12.88 -10.52 9.62
C VAL A 100 -14.19 -9.74 9.70
N ALA A 101 -15.30 -10.40 10.07
CA ALA A 101 -16.62 -9.77 10.12
C ALA A 101 -16.66 -8.54 11.05
N ASP A 102 -15.98 -8.61 12.19
CA ASP A 102 -15.91 -7.54 13.19
C ASP A 102 -14.64 -6.67 13.08
N SER A 103 -13.78 -6.94 12.08
CA SER A 103 -12.55 -6.19 11.89
C SER A 103 -12.80 -4.83 11.24
N GLU A 104 -12.18 -3.78 11.77
CA GLU A 104 -12.11 -2.49 11.07
C GLU A 104 -11.35 -2.66 9.75
N GLY A 105 -11.90 -2.10 8.68
CA GLY A 105 -11.34 -2.20 7.33
C GLY A 105 -11.38 -0.89 6.57
N VAL A 106 -11.23 -1.02 5.26
CA VAL A 106 -11.35 0.06 4.28
C VAL A 106 -12.43 -0.31 3.28
N GLU A 107 -13.41 0.56 3.10
CA GLU A 107 -14.40 0.41 2.04
C GLU A 107 -13.77 0.75 0.69
N LEU A 108 -14.03 -0.08 -0.31
CA LEU A 108 -13.53 0.04 -1.67
C LEU A 108 -14.48 0.91 -2.49
N GLU A 109 -14.02 2.12 -2.77
CA GLU A 109 -14.71 3.08 -3.64
C GLU A 109 -14.21 2.88 -5.07
N ARG A 110 -14.87 2.02 -5.87
CA ARG A 110 -14.44 1.74 -7.26
C ARG A 110 -14.47 2.97 -8.15
N GLU A 111 -15.41 3.87 -7.91
CA GLU A 111 -15.55 5.12 -8.67
C GLU A 111 -14.50 6.17 -8.25
N ASP A 112 -13.87 5.99 -7.08
CA ASP A 112 -12.86 6.89 -6.50
C ASP A 112 -11.77 6.09 -5.77
N LEU A 113 -10.94 5.36 -6.54
CA LEU A 113 -9.81 4.62 -6.00
C LEU A 113 -8.84 5.47 -5.16
N PRO A 114 -8.59 6.77 -5.46
CA PRO A 114 -7.82 7.64 -4.59
C PRO A 114 -8.30 7.68 -3.13
N VAL A 115 -9.61 7.77 -2.89
CA VAL A 115 -10.19 7.69 -1.53
C VAL A 115 -9.84 6.37 -0.86
N THR A 116 -9.97 5.26 -1.60
CA THR A 116 -9.61 3.92 -1.11
C THR A 116 -8.13 3.84 -0.72
N VAL A 117 -7.24 4.30 -1.61
CA VAL A 117 -5.78 4.30 -1.37
C VAL A 117 -5.44 5.17 -0.16
N PHE A 118 -6.04 6.35 -0.04
CA PHE A 118 -5.84 7.22 1.12
C PHE A 118 -6.23 6.51 2.42
N ASN A 119 -7.43 5.94 2.48
CA ASN A 119 -7.92 5.23 3.66
C ASN A 119 -7.07 3.99 3.98
N LEU A 120 -6.63 3.26 2.96
CA LEU A 120 -5.70 2.14 3.10
C LEU A 120 -4.37 2.58 3.70
N VAL A 121 -3.77 3.66 3.20
CA VAL A 121 -2.55 4.24 3.78
C VAL A 121 -2.79 4.66 5.24
N CYS A 122 -3.94 5.26 5.57
CA CYS A 122 -4.27 5.59 6.97
C CYS A 122 -4.24 4.36 7.88
N ARG A 123 -4.88 3.27 7.43
CA ARG A 123 -4.99 2.03 8.21
C ARG A 123 -3.65 1.32 8.32
N LEU A 124 -2.87 1.26 7.25
CA LEU A 124 -1.51 0.73 7.27
C LEU A 124 -0.60 1.55 8.19
N ARG A 125 -0.71 2.89 8.17
CA ARG A 125 0.01 3.77 9.13
C ARG A 125 -0.34 3.42 10.57
N ALA A 126 -1.61 3.22 10.88
CA ALA A 126 -2.04 2.87 12.22
C ALA A 126 -1.57 1.46 12.63
N ALA A 127 -1.63 0.49 11.73
CA ALA A 127 -1.24 -0.90 11.97
C ALA A 127 0.28 -1.09 12.10
N LEU A 128 1.06 -0.32 11.32
CA LEU A 128 2.53 -0.39 11.27
C LEU A 128 3.22 0.69 12.11
N ALA A 129 2.47 1.60 12.74
CA ALA A 129 3.09 2.61 13.61
C ALA A 129 3.85 1.93 14.75
N PRO A 130 5.08 2.37 15.08
CA PRO A 130 5.83 1.76 16.16
C PRO A 130 5.09 1.95 17.49
N LEU A 131 4.79 0.83 18.17
CA LEU A 131 4.54 0.82 19.62
C LEU A 131 5.87 1.08 20.34
N GLY A 132 6.39 2.31 20.28
CA GLY A 132 7.69 2.66 20.87
C GLY A 132 7.97 4.17 20.89
N ALA A 133 8.12 4.73 22.10
CA ALA A 133 8.08 6.16 22.41
C ALA A 133 9.24 7.05 21.92
N LEU A 134 10.04 6.67 20.91
CA LEU A 134 11.26 7.43 20.57
C LEU A 134 11.59 7.60 19.08
N SER A 135 10.73 7.21 18.14
CA SER A 135 10.91 7.57 16.74
C SER A 135 9.63 8.17 16.18
N VAL A 136 9.74 9.44 15.76
CA VAL A 136 8.83 10.12 14.82
C VAL A 136 8.41 9.14 13.71
N PRO A 137 7.18 9.18 13.18
CA PRO A 137 6.81 8.25 12.10
C PRO A 137 7.73 8.50 10.89
N ASN A 138 8.69 7.60 10.65
CA ASN A 138 9.62 7.62 9.52
C ASN A 138 8.90 7.21 8.22
N TRP A 139 7.74 7.80 7.95
CA TRP A 139 7.02 7.57 6.71
C TRP A 139 7.64 8.49 5.67
N PHE A 140 8.26 7.90 4.65
CA PHE A 140 8.86 8.64 3.55
C PHE A 140 8.59 7.91 2.23
N LEU A 141 8.50 8.67 1.15
CA LEU A 141 8.50 8.15 -0.21
C LEU A 141 9.94 8.17 -0.73
N ARG A 142 10.48 7.04 -1.20
CA ARG A 142 11.84 7.02 -1.77
C ARG A 142 11.85 6.31 -3.12
N PHE A 143 12.38 6.99 -4.14
CA PHE A 143 12.44 6.47 -5.50
C PHE A 143 13.66 7.04 -6.26
N PRO A 144 14.20 6.29 -7.25
CA PRO A 144 15.24 6.82 -8.13
C PRO A 144 14.68 7.95 -8.99
N CYS A 145 15.50 8.98 -9.24
CA CYS A 145 15.15 10.04 -10.18
C CYS A 145 14.88 9.42 -11.57
N SER A 146 13.77 9.79 -12.18
CA SER A 146 13.37 9.28 -13.50
C SER A 146 13.88 10.14 -14.66
N LEU A 147 14.69 11.18 -14.39
CA LEU A 147 15.31 11.99 -15.44
C LEU A 147 16.46 11.21 -16.08
N GLU A 148 16.50 11.16 -17.41
CA GLU A 148 17.56 10.46 -18.14
C GLU A 148 18.94 11.04 -17.78
N GLY A 149 19.88 10.15 -17.45
CA GLY A 149 21.24 10.54 -17.04
C GLY A 149 21.40 10.98 -15.58
N CYS A 150 20.33 11.03 -14.78
CA CYS A 150 20.42 11.30 -13.35
C CYS A 150 20.47 10.01 -12.53
N ASP A 151 21.41 9.91 -11.59
CA ASP A 151 21.55 8.81 -10.62
C ASP A 151 21.03 9.17 -9.22
N GLY A 152 20.42 10.36 -9.08
CA GLY A 152 19.90 10.87 -7.82
C GLY A 152 18.76 10.01 -7.27
N THR A 153 18.61 10.02 -5.95
CA THR A 153 17.45 9.45 -5.24
C THR A 153 16.65 10.60 -4.64
N VAL A 154 15.33 10.62 -4.89
CA VAL A 154 14.42 11.57 -4.26
C VAL A 154 13.82 10.92 -3.02
N THR A 155 13.78 11.67 -1.90
CA THR A 155 13.17 11.21 -0.64
C THR A 155 12.20 12.29 -0.16
N ILE A 156 10.93 11.94 -0.04
CA ILE A 156 9.88 12.83 0.46
C ILE A 156 9.54 12.43 1.88
N GLU A 157 9.86 13.27 2.86
CA GLU A 157 9.47 13.02 4.25
C GLU A 157 8.00 13.36 4.47
N ILE A 158 7.22 12.41 5.01
CA ILE A 158 5.78 12.56 5.24
C ILE A 158 5.55 12.89 6.72
N GLU A 159 5.95 14.11 7.09
CA GLU A 159 5.79 14.63 8.46
C GLU A 159 4.38 15.12 8.76
N ARG A 160 3.62 15.50 7.72
CA ARG A 160 2.25 16.03 7.85
C ARG A 160 1.30 14.96 8.36
N SER A 161 0.30 15.40 9.13
CA SER A 161 -0.78 14.51 9.52
C SER A 161 -1.60 14.11 8.30
N GLN A 162 -2.20 12.92 8.36
CA GLN A 162 -3.04 12.39 7.29
C GLN A 162 -4.26 13.29 6.98
N LYS A 163 -4.77 13.98 8.01
CA LYS A 163 -5.84 14.97 7.86
C LYS A 163 -5.40 16.21 7.06
N GLU A 164 -4.17 16.67 7.25
CA GLU A 164 -3.62 17.78 6.49
C GLU A 164 -3.36 17.37 5.04
N LEU A 165 -2.83 16.16 4.82
CA LEU A 165 -2.62 15.59 3.50
C LEU A 165 -3.93 15.45 2.71
N TRP A 166 -5.01 15.00 3.36
CA TRP A 166 -6.33 14.96 2.74
C TRP A 166 -6.84 16.33 2.33
N ARG A 167 -6.73 17.31 3.23
CA ARG A 167 -7.14 18.68 2.93
C ARG A 167 -6.35 19.28 1.76
N MET A 168 -5.07 18.94 1.64
CA MET A 168 -4.26 19.34 0.49
C MET A 168 -4.79 18.71 -0.80
N HIS A 169 -5.12 17.41 -0.78
CA HIS A 169 -5.74 16.71 -1.91
C HIS A 169 -7.06 17.38 -2.35
N GLU A 170 -7.98 17.64 -1.41
CA GLU A 170 -9.27 18.31 -1.70
C GLU A 170 -9.10 19.71 -2.33
N HIS A 171 -7.97 20.38 -2.05
CA HIS A 171 -7.64 21.69 -2.61
C HIS A 171 -6.71 21.63 -3.82
N ASN A 172 -6.44 20.44 -4.38
CA ASN A 172 -5.49 20.22 -5.49
C ASN A 172 -4.10 20.79 -5.20
N GLN A 173 -3.65 20.71 -3.95
CA GLN A 173 -2.32 21.15 -3.51
C GLN A 173 -1.38 19.94 -3.49
N PRO A 174 -0.44 19.83 -4.45
CA PRO A 174 0.45 18.69 -4.51
C PRO A 174 1.50 18.72 -3.39
N VAL A 175 1.97 17.55 -3.01
CA VAL A 175 3.26 17.40 -2.32
C VAL A 175 4.35 17.53 -3.37
N ARG A 176 5.35 18.36 -3.10
CA ARG A 176 6.48 18.59 -4.00
C ARG A 176 7.79 18.22 -3.33
N GLU A 177 8.71 17.68 -4.10
CA GLU A 177 10.09 17.43 -3.65
C GLU A 177 11.07 17.55 -4.83
N ASP A 178 12.24 18.11 -4.57
CA ASP A 178 13.26 18.34 -5.59
C ASP A 178 14.31 17.22 -5.57
N CYS A 179 14.78 16.82 -6.75
CA CYS A 179 15.95 15.96 -6.85
C CYS A 179 17.21 16.77 -6.52
N GLY A 180 17.91 16.40 -5.44
CA GLY A 180 19.15 17.05 -5.03
C GLY A 180 20.30 16.96 -6.04
N THR A 181 20.21 16.10 -7.07
CA THR A 181 21.25 15.92 -8.10
C THR A 181 21.00 16.77 -9.34
N CYS A 182 19.82 16.67 -9.96
CA CYS A 182 19.50 17.35 -11.22
C CYS A 182 18.55 18.55 -11.08
N GLY A 183 18.03 18.80 -9.88
CA GLY A 183 17.07 19.88 -9.63
C GLY A 183 15.67 19.67 -10.22
N SER A 184 15.35 18.49 -10.77
CA SER A 184 13.98 18.19 -11.20
C SER A 184 13.01 18.21 -10.01
N THR A 185 11.88 18.88 -10.17
CA THR A 185 10.82 18.94 -9.15
C THR A 185 9.76 17.90 -9.46
N TYR A 186 9.43 17.07 -8.48
CA TYR A 186 8.39 16.05 -8.58
C TYR A 186 7.14 16.48 -7.83
N PHE A 187 5.99 16.25 -8.44
CA PHE A 187 4.69 16.58 -7.87
C PHE A 187 3.88 15.30 -7.65
N PHE A 188 3.37 15.16 -6.44
CA PHE A 188 2.57 14.02 -6.00
C PHE A 188 1.23 14.49 -5.46
N ASP A 189 0.22 13.67 -5.65
CA ASP A 189 -1.06 13.85 -4.99
C ASP A 189 -0.87 13.74 -3.47
N ALA A 190 -1.42 14.69 -2.69
CA ALA A 190 -1.14 14.73 -1.27
C ALA A 190 -1.82 13.61 -0.47
N GLY A 191 -2.99 13.14 -0.91
CA GLY A 191 -3.74 12.11 -0.21
C GLY A 191 -3.18 10.72 -0.48
N THR A 192 -2.87 10.45 -1.73
CA THR A 192 -2.47 9.11 -2.19
C THR A 192 -0.97 8.94 -2.32
N PHE A 193 -0.21 10.03 -2.49
CA PHE A 193 1.18 10.02 -2.99
C PHE A 193 1.32 9.43 -4.39
N GLY A 194 0.25 9.44 -5.18
CA GLY A 194 0.28 9.12 -6.60
C GLY A 194 1.09 10.15 -7.37
N PHE A 195 1.95 9.71 -8.29
CA PHE A 195 2.74 10.62 -9.13
C PHE A 195 1.81 11.41 -10.06
N LEU A 196 1.92 12.73 -10.06
CA LEU A 196 1.15 13.62 -10.94
C LEU A 196 1.96 14.00 -12.18
N HIS A 197 3.11 14.63 -11.98
CA HIS A 197 4.03 15.03 -13.04
C HIS A 197 5.40 15.41 -12.45
N ARG A 198 6.35 15.63 -13.34
CA ARG A 198 7.70 16.10 -13.03
C ARG A 198 8.01 17.31 -13.90
N GLU A 199 8.65 18.31 -13.31
CA GLU A 199 9.28 19.41 -14.03
C GLU A 199 10.78 19.12 -14.11
N ASP A 200 11.32 19.11 -15.34
CA ASP A 200 12.71 18.75 -15.57
C ASP A 200 13.65 19.87 -15.13
N GLY A 201 14.65 19.52 -14.32
CA GLY A 201 15.76 20.40 -13.97
C GLY A 201 16.86 20.36 -15.03
N ALA A 202 18.02 20.91 -14.68
CA ALA A 202 19.22 20.87 -15.50
C ALA A 202 20.23 19.90 -14.87
N LEU A 203 20.73 18.94 -15.66
CA LEU A 203 21.86 18.12 -15.22
C LEU A 203 23.06 19.06 -14.96
N PRO A 204 23.73 18.97 -13.80
CA PRO A 204 25.02 19.65 -13.63
C PRO A 204 26.01 19.08 -14.67
N GLU A 205 26.69 19.97 -15.40
CA GLU A 205 27.73 19.64 -16.38
C GLU A 205 28.91 18.86 -15.78
#